data_AF-A0A9X0AVT6-F1
#
_entry.id   AF-A0A9X0AVT6-F1
#
_cell.length_a   1.000
_cell.length_b   1.000
_cell.length_c   1.000
_cell.angle_alpha   90.00
_cell.angle_beta   90.00
_cell.angle_gamma   90.00
#
_symmetry.space_group_name_H-M   'P 1'
#
loop_
_entity.id
_entity.type
_entity.pdbx_description
1 polymer ?
#
loop_
_entity_poly.entity_id
_entity_poly.type
_entity_poly.pdbx_seq_one_letter_code
_entity_poly.pdbx_strand_id
1 'polypeptide(L)'
;MRRTLQTAQQGLGWLMKRGVPVILRPEWQENSDKPCDTGTPIELMEKEWPQFDWSAVDPLFPAKSGLYEFSRKALTERGIAARKWLQQRPEKVIAVVSHSAFLRTCISYRHYANADYRIFDFADGDGQGNAELVEREVTQSRGEGLGKSPKGVFGMTVDDYPNEIEKGIGEATNELPN
;
A
#
# COMPACT_ATOMS: atom_id res chain seq x y z
N MET A 1 -2.11 -8.38 -3.72
CA MET A 1 -3.50 -8.88 -3.60
C MET A 1 -4.09 -9.10 -5.00
N ARG A 2 -5.03 -10.05 -5.19
CA ARG A 2 -5.60 -10.39 -6.51
C ARG A 2 -6.17 -9.18 -7.28
N ARG A 3 -7.00 -8.36 -6.61
CA ARG A 3 -7.59 -7.15 -7.23
C ARG A 3 -6.55 -6.15 -7.76
N THR A 4 -5.40 -6.06 -7.08
CA THR A 4 -4.27 -5.20 -7.48
C THR A 4 -3.59 -5.74 -8.73
N LEU A 5 -3.33 -7.06 -8.77
CA LEU A 5 -2.73 -7.72 -9.94
C LEU A 5 -3.63 -7.64 -11.17
N GLN A 6 -4.94 -7.87 -10.98
CA GLN A 6 -5.94 -7.70 -12.03
C GLN A 6 -5.94 -6.26 -12.57
N THR A 7 -5.91 -5.26 -11.69
CA THR A 7 -5.86 -3.84 -12.09
C THR A 7 -4.57 -3.52 -12.84
N ALA A 8 -3.42 -3.99 -12.36
CA ALA A 8 -2.13 -3.79 -13.01
C ALA A 8 -2.10 -4.45 -14.40
N GLN A 9 -2.55 -5.70 -14.52
CA GLN A 9 -2.58 -6.41 -15.79
C GLN A 9 -3.58 -5.77 -16.78
N GLN A 10 -4.76 -5.35 -16.33
CA GLN A 10 -5.76 -4.75 -17.21
C GLN A 10 -5.36 -3.33 -17.64
N GLY A 11 -4.89 -2.49 -16.71
CA GLY A 11 -4.55 -1.09 -16.99
C GLY A 11 -3.17 -0.90 -17.61
N LEU A 12 -2.19 -1.74 -17.25
CA LEU A 12 -0.78 -1.58 -17.62
C LEU A 12 -0.20 -2.81 -18.33
N GLY A 13 -0.99 -3.86 -18.61
CA GLY A 13 -0.51 -5.06 -19.30
C GLY A 13 0.11 -4.80 -20.67
N TRP A 14 -0.26 -3.70 -21.33
CA TRP A 14 0.38 -3.27 -22.58
C TRP A 14 1.83 -2.82 -22.39
N LEU A 15 2.19 -2.26 -21.23
CA LEU A 15 3.58 -1.95 -20.86
C LEU A 15 4.35 -3.23 -20.52
N MET A 16 3.71 -4.16 -19.80
CA MET A 16 4.30 -5.47 -19.49
C MET A 16 4.67 -6.22 -20.78
N LYS A 17 3.78 -6.22 -21.79
CA LYS A 17 4.05 -6.79 -23.13
C LYS A 17 5.20 -6.11 -23.87
N ARG A 18 5.52 -4.85 -23.53
CA ARG A 18 6.67 -4.10 -24.05
C ARG A 18 7.96 -4.35 -23.26
N GLY A 19 7.95 -5.24 -22.27
CA GLY A 19 9.10 -5.58 -21.46
C GLY A 19 9.33 -4.66 -20.25
N VAL A 20 8.35 -3.83 -19.87
CA VAL A 20 8.44 -3.10 -18.60
C VAL A 20 8.31 -4.11 -17.44
N PRO A 21 9.29 -4.20 -16.54
CA PRO A 21 9.28 -5.18 -15.46
C PRO A 21 8.18 -4.89 -14.45
N VAL A 22 7.66 -5.94 -13.83
CA VAL A 22 6.68 -5.87 -12.75
C VAL A 22 7.33 -6.45 -11.49
N ILE A 23 7.34 -5.68 -10.42
CA ILE A 23 7.90 -6.10 -9.13
C ILE A 23 6.76 -6.24 -8.13
N LEU A 24 6.62 -7.44 -7.56
CA LEU A 24 5.64 -7.70 -6.51
C LEU A 24 6.22 -7.34 -5.15
N ARG A 25 5.53 -6.46 -4.40
CA ARG A 25 5.97 -6.00 -3.10
C ARG A 25 4.81 -5.96 -2.10
N PRO A 26 4.84 -6.77 -1.02
CA PRO A 26 3.73 -6.86 -0.05
C PRO A 26 3.53 -5.59 0.78
N GLU A 27 4.48 -4.66 0.84
CA GLU A 27 4.31 -3.37 1.51
C GLU A 27 3.12 -2.57 0.94
N TRP A 28 2.80 -2.78 -0.34
CA TRP A 28 1.72 -2.09 -1.06
C TRP A 28 0.35 -2.73 -0.88
N GLN A 29 0.21 -3.72 0.00
CA GLN A 29 -1.10 -4.27 0.35
C GLN A 29 -1.93 -3.28 1.15
N GLU A 30 -3.24 -3.53 1.21
CA GLU A 30 -4.17 -2.65 1.95
C GLU A 30 -3.81 -2.56 3.44
N ASN A 31 -4.18 -1.45 4.08
CA ASN A 31 -3.76 -1.11 5.42
C ASN A 31 -4.41 -1.99 6.51
N SER A 32 -5.70 -2.31 6.41
CA SER A 32 -6.46 -2.98 7.47
C SER A 32 -6.24 -4.50 7.52
N ASP A 33 -6.63 -5.10 8.65
CA ASP A 33 -6.60 -6.55 8.89
C ASP A 33 -7.94 -7.25 8.60
N LYS A 34 -8.92 -6.52 8.05
CA LYS A 34 -10.20 -7.11 7.66
C LYS A 34 -9.99 -8.22 6.63
N PRO A 35 -10.86 -9.25 6.59
CA PRO A 35 -10.73 -10.33 5.61
C PRO A 35 -10.68 -9.84 4.14
N CYS A 36 -11.42 -8.79 3.79
CA CYS A 36 -11.37 -8.21 2.45
C CYS A 36 -10.06 -7.49 2.12
N ASP A 37 -9.29 -7.09 3.14
CA ASP A 37 -8.01 -6.39 3.04
C ASP A 37 -6.80 -7.30 3.27
N THR A 38 -7.06 -8.57 3.54
CA THR A 38 -6.04 -9.61 3.68
C THR A 38 -5.84 -10.33 2.35
N GLY A 39 -4.57 -10.56 2.00
CA GLY A 39 -4.20 -11.22 0.75
C GLY A 39 -4.56 -12.71 0.70
N THR A 40 -4.30 -13.33 -0.45
CA THR A 40 -4.32 -14.79 -0.61
C THR A 40 -2.87 -15.30 -0.54
N PRO A 41 -2.62 -16.47 0.08
CA PRO A 41 -1.28 -17.06 0.14
C PRO A 41 -0.53 -17.15 -1.19
N ILE A 42 0.80 -17.03 -1.13
CA ILE A 42 1.69 -16.96 -2.30
C ILE A 42 1.51 -18.20 -3.18
N GLU A 43 1.50 -19.39 -2.60
CA GLU A 43 1.42 -20.67 -3.30
C GLU A 43 0.12 -20.86 -4.11
N LEU A 44 -0.94 -20.15 -3.75
CA LEU A 44 -2.18 -20.12 -4.52
C LEU A 44 -2.13 -19.04 -5.60
N MET A 45 -1.61 -17.87 -5.25
CA MET A 45 -1.53 -16.74 -6.17
C MET A 45 -0.52 -16.98 -7.30
N GLU A 46 0.59 -17.65 -7.03
CA GLU A 46 1.62 -18.01 -8.02
C GLU A 46 1.07 -18.98 -9.07
N LYS A 47 0.23 -19.95 -8.66
CA LYS A 47 -0.45 -20.86 -9.60
C LYS A 47 -1.45 -20.13 -10.50
N GLU A 48 -2.14 -19.14 -9.96
CA GLU A 48 -3.12 -18.34 -10.71
C GLU A 48 -2.46 -17.28 -11.59
N TRP A 49 -1.30 -16.76 -11.18
CA TRP A 49 -0.57 -15.69 -11.86
C TRP A 49 0.92 -16.05 -12.08
N PRO A 50 1.21 -17.13 -12.85
CA PRO A 50 2.57 -17.65 -13.03
C PRO A 50 3.48 -16.73 -13.88
N GLN A 51 2.90 -15.73 -14.54
CA GLN A 51 3.62 -14.74 -15.33
C GLN A 51 4.37 -13.68 -14.50
N PHE A 52 4.09 -13.58 -13.20
CA PHE A 52 4.80 -12.68 -12.31
C PHE A 52 5.89 -13.41 -11.54
N ASP A 53 6.97 -12.70 -11.21
CA ASP A 53 8.01 -13.21 -10.32
C ASP A 53 7.58 -13.04 -8.86
N TRP A 54 7.33 -14.17 -8.19
CA TRP A 54 6.93 -14.24 -6.79
C TRP A 54 8.10 -14.42 -5.83
N SER A 55 9.31 -14.66 -6.34
CA SER A 55 10.48 -15.03 -5.50
C SER A 55 10.92 -13.93 -4.52
N ALA A 56 10.62 -12.67 -4.84
CA ALA A 56 10.93 -11.51 -4.02
C ALA A 56 9.80 -11.11 -3.05
N VAL A 57 8.67 -11.81 -3.07
CA VAL A 57 7.56 -11.53 -2.16
C VAL A 57 7.91 -12.08 -0.77
N ASP A 58 7.86 -11.21 0.23
CA ASP A 58 8.09 -11.60 1.63
C ASP A 58 7.19 -12.80 2.00
N PRO A 59 7.77 -13.94 2.43
CA PRO A 59 7.01 -15.12 2.83
C PRO A 59 6.02 -14.88 3.97
N LEU A 60 6.16 -13.78 4.72
CA LEU A 60 5.18 -13.38 5.73
C LEU A 60 3.83 -12.99 5.11
N PHE A 61 3.79 -12.60 3.83
CA PHE A 61 2.53 -12.33 3.13
C PHE A 61 1.65 -13.61 3.06
N PRO A 62 0.35 -13.54 3.39
CA PRO A 62 -0.49 -12.35 3.56
C PRO A 62 -0.75 -11.95 5.03
N ALA A 63 0.05 -12.43 5.98
CA ALA A 63 -0.16 -12.14 7.40
C ALA A 63 -0.07 -10.63 7.69
N LYS A 64 -0.93 -10.18 8.61
CA LYS A 64 -1.03 -8.78 9.07
C LYS A 64 -0.25 -8.59 10.36
N SER A 65 1.04 -8.89 10.31
CA SER A 65 1.96 -8.83 11.46
C SER A 65 3.28 -8.16 11.09
N GLY A 66 4.04 -7.74 12.11
CA GLY A 66 5.31 -7.04 11.92
C GLY A 66 5.11 -5.76 11.13
N LEU A 67 5.87 -5.58 10.04
CA LEU A 67 5.73 -4.42 9.15
C LEU A 67 4.32 -4.31 8.52
N TYR A 68 3.58 -5.43 8.41
CA TYR A 68 2.26 -5.48 7.78
C TYR A 68 1.10 -5.31 8.76
N GLU A 69 1.37 -5.14 10.05
CA GLU A 69 0.36 -4.98 11.10
C GLU A 69 -0.53 -3.76 10.86
N PHE A 70 -1.80 -3.88 11.24
CA PHE A 70 -2.75 -2.77 11.21
C PHE A 70 -2.65 -1.93 12.50
N SER A 71 -1.49 -1.30 12.70
CA SER A 71 -1.22 -0.39 13.82
C SER A 71 -0.63 0.91 13.32
N ARG A 72 -0.80 2.00 14.08
CA ARG A 72 -0.26 3.32 13.70
C ARG A 72 1.24 3.26 13.40
N LYS A 73 1.99 2.57 14.27
CA LYS A 73 3.44 2.40 14.14
C LYS A 73 3.80 1.65 12.86
N ALA A 74 3.22 0.46 12.65
CA ALA A 74 3.53 -0.36 11.49
C ALA A 74 3.14 0.31 10.17
N LEU A 75 1.98 0.98 10.12
CA LEU A 75 1.55 1.74 8.93
C LEU A 75 2.52 2.88 8.60
N THR A 76 2.97 3.61 9.61
CA THR A 76 3.94 4.71 9.44
C THR A 76 5.29 4.17 8.93
N GLU A 77 5.82 3.14 9.58
CA GLU A 77 7.09 2.49 9.20
C GLU A 77 7.02 1.88 7.80
N ARG A 78 5.91 1.21 7.46
CA ARG A 78 5.67 0.61 6.13
C ARG A 78 5.61 1.66 5.03
N GLY A 79 4.94 2.79 5.27
CA GLY A 79 4.90 3.91 4.34
C GLY A 79 6.27 4.52 4.07
N ILE A 80 7.12 4.65 5.11
CA ILE A 80 8.50 5.11 4.97
C ILE A 80 9.34 4.10 4.19
N ALA A 81 9.26 2.81 4.55
CA ALA A 81 10.00 1.75 3.87
C ALA A 81 9.65 1.69 2.37
N ALA A 82 8.37 1.75 2.03
CA ALA A 82 7.89 1.75 0.65
C ALA A 82 8.41 2.96 -0.16
N ARG A 83 8.34 4.17 0.41
CA ARG A 83 8.83 5.39 -0.25
C ARG A 83 10.35 5.41 -0.41
N LYS A 84 11.11 5.01 0.62
CA LYS A 84 12.57 4.89 0.54
C LYS A 84 13.00 3.86 -0.50
N TRP A 85 12.30 2.72 -0.57
CA TRP A 85 12.56 1.73 -1.61
C TRP A 85 12.37 2.31 -3.02
N LEU A 86 11.27 3.05 -3.25
CA LEU A 86 11.03 3.75 -4.51
C LEU A 86 12.10 4.81 -4.82
N GLN A 87 12.55 5.57 -3.83
CA GLN A 87 13.55 6.62 -4.01
C GLN A 87 14.92 6.07 -4.46
N GLN A 88 15.24 4.83 -4.09
CA GLN A 88 16.48 4.16 -4.46
C GLN A 88 16.43 3.48 -5.84
N ARG A 89 15.30 3.57 -6.53
CA ARG A 89 15.11 2.93 -7.84
C ARG A 89 15.78 3.74 -8.95
N PRO A 90 16.44 3.08 -9.92
CA PRO A 90 17.04 3.76 -11.08
C PRO A 90 16.00 4.20 -12.12
N GLU A 91 14.76 3.69 -12.06
CA GLU A 91 13.70 4.02 -13.01
C GLU A 91 13.25 5.48 -12.90
N LYS A 92 13.16 6.17 -14.04
CA LYS A 92 12.70 7.57 -14.11
C LYS A 92 11.21 7.74 -13.80
N VAL A 93 10.41 6.71 -14.09
CA VAL A 93 8.96 6.70 -13.89
C VAL A 93 8.57 5.32 -13.38
N ILE A 94 7.86 5.29 -12.26
CA ILE A 94 7.38 4.05 -11.64
C ILE A 94 5.86 4.16 -11.49
N ALA A 95 5.14 3.20 -12.06
CA ALA A 95 3.71 3.06 -11.82
C ALA A 95 3.48 2.14 -10.63
N VAL A 96 2.86 2.68 -9.58
CA VAL A 96 2.46 1.91 -8.39
C VAL A 96 0.97 1.64 -8.46
N VAL A 97 0.60 0.35 -8.42
CA VAL A 97 -0.80 -0.08 -8.32
C VAL A 97 -1.02 -0.63 -6.91
N SER A 98 -1.91 -0.01 -6.14
CA SER A 98 -2.13 -0.33 -4.73
C SER A 98 -3.59 -0.02 -4.35
N HIS A 99 -3.85 0.19 -3.07
CA HIS A 99 -5.18 0.37 -2.50
C HIS A 99 -5.35 1.76 -1.89
N SER A 100 -6.57 2.27 -1.93
CA SER A 100 -6.85 3.67 -1.61
C SER A 100 -6.48 4.03 -0.16
N ALA A 101 -6.76 3.16 0.81
CA ALA A 101 -6.54 3.52 2.21
C ALA A 101 -5.05 3.53 2.53
N PHE A 102 -4.28 2.53 2.08
CA PHE A 102 -2.82 2.54 2.19
C PHE A 102 -2.16 3.73 1.45
N LEU A 103 -2.57 4.01 0.21
CA LEU A 103 -2.03 5.14 -0.56
C LEU A 103 -2.30 6.48 0.13
N ARG A 104 -3.48 6.65 0.72
CA ARG A 104 -3.81 7.84 1.51
C ARG A 104 -2.99 7.89 2.79
N THR A 105 -3.09 6.88 3.66
CA THR A 105 -2.57 7.02 5.03
C THR A 105 -1.05 6.90 5.12
N CYS A 106 -0.40 6.19 4.19
CA CYS A 106 1.00 5.81 4.34
C CYS A 106 1.93 6.41 3.28
N ILE A 107 1.41 6.78 2.10
CA ILE A 107 2.23 7.14 0.93
C ILE A 107 2.10 8.61 0.57
N SER A 108 0.90 9.04 0.22
CA SER A 108 0.67 10.33 -0.46
C SER A 108 -0.18 11.33 0.33
N TYR A 109 -0.94 10.87 1.33
CA TYR A 109 -1.91 11.70 2.04
C TYR A 109 -2.94 12.31 1.08
N ARG A 110 -3.38 11.54 0.09
CA ARG A 110 -4.42 11.90 -0.88
C ARG A 110 -5.48 10.82 -0.97
N HIS A 111 -6.73 11.20 -1.26
CA HIS A 111 -7.78 10.22 -1.57
C HIS A 111 -7.70 9.75 -3.03
N TYR A 112 -8.16 8.52 -3.26
CA TYR A 112 -8.20 7.85 -4.56
C TYR A 112 -9.54 7.14 -4.75
N ALA A 113 -10.26 7.50 -5.79
CA ALA A 113 -11.36 6.72 -6.33
C ALA A 113 -10.83 5.49 -7.08
N ASN A 114 -11.72 4.53 -7.36
CA ASN A 114 -11.35 3.31 -8.06
C ASN A 114 -10.76 3.62 -9.45
N ALA A 115 -9.56 3.07 -9.69
CA ALA A 115 -8.78 3.24 -10.91
C ALA A 115 -8.38 4.69 -11.24
N ASP A 116 -8.44 5.61 -10.28
CA ASP A 116 -7.83 6.93 -10.44
C ASP A 116 -6.33 6.92 -10.12
N TYR A 117 -5.62 7.95 -10.57
CA TYR A 117 -4.18 8.06 -10.42
C TYR A 117 -3.74 9.48 -10.06
N ARG A 118 -2.57 9.58 -9.44
CA ARG A 118 -1.89 10.83 -9.11
C ARG A 118 -0.42 10.71 -9.45
N ILE A 119 0.21 11.83 -9.80
CA ILE A 119 1.63 11.86 -10.19
C ILE A 119 2.39 12.62 -9.12
N PHE A 120 3.49 12.04 -8.64
CA PHE A 120 4.34 12.62 -7.62
C PHE A 120 5.79 12.63 -8.07
N ASP A 121 6.53 13.61 -7.58
CA ASP A 121 7.98 13.63 -7.54
C ASP A 121 8.46 13.47 -6.10
N PHE A 122 9.69 13.01 -5.90
CA PHE A 122 10.30 13.08 -4.57
C PHE A 122 10.69 14.53 -4.25
N ALA A 123 10.49 14.93 -3.01
CA ALA A 123 10.93 16.23 -2.52
C ALA A 123 12.47 16.35 -2.56
N ASP A 124 12.93 17.55 -2.87
CA ASP A 124 14.34 17.94 -2.75
C ASP A 124 14.72 18.34 -1.32
N GLY A 125 16.02 18.48 -1.05
CA GLY A 125 16.53 18.98 0.23
C GLY A 125 16.18 18.07 1.42
N ASP A 126 15.74 18.68 2.53
CA ASP A 126 15.44 17.96 3.78
C ASP A 126 14.34 16.89 3.62
N GLY A 127 13.40 17.09 2.67
CA GLY A 127 12.33 16.13 2.37
C GLY A 127 12.85 14.81 1.78
N GLN A 128 14.08 14.80 1.26
CA GLN A 128 14.70 13.63 0.66
C GLN A 128 15.01 12.55 1.71
N GLY A 129 15.37 12.94 2.95
CA GLY A 129 15.69 11.99 4.03
C GLY A 129 14.51 11.11 4.47
N ASN A 130 13.29 11.61 4.30
CA ASN A 130 12.04 10.89 4.60
C ASN A 130 11.32 10.37 3.34
N ALA A 131 11.95 10.50 2.16
CA ALA A 131 11.36 10.16 0.87
C ALA A 131 9.98 10.80 0.69
N GLU A 132 9.86 12.08 1.05
CA GLU A 132 8.61 12.83 0.93
C GLU A 132 8.20 12.97 -0.55
N LEU A 133 6.88 12.99 -0.80
CA LEU A 133 6.30 13.06 -2.14
C LEU A 133 5.58 14.39 -2.34
N VAL A 134 5.89 15.05 -3.44
CA VAL A 134 5.22 16.28 -3.89
C VAL A 134 4.35 15.94 -5.09
N GLU A 135 3.04 16.20 -4.98
CA GLU A 135 2.11 15.96 -6.09
C GLU A 135 2.33 16.98 -7.21
N ARG A 136 2.38 16.52 -8.46
CA ARG A 136 2.49 17.42 -9.62
C ARG A 136 1.20 18.21 -9.83
N GLU A 137 1.35 19.44 -10.28
CA GLU A 137 0.23 20.36 -10.54
C GLU A 137 -0.84 19.77 -11.47
N VAL A 138 -0.43 18.99 -12.47
CA VAL A 138 -1.32 18.34 -13.45
C VAL A 138 -2.39 17.44 -12.81
N THR A 139 -2.07 16.80 -11.68
CA THR A 139 -3.07 16.02 -10.92
C THR A 139 -3.60 16.80 -9.72
N GLN A 140 -2.78 17.59 -9.05
CA GLN A 140 -3.19 18.36 -7.87
C GLN A 140 -4.34 19.34 -8.20
N SER A 141 -4.23 20.10 -9.29
CA SER A 141 -5.22 21.12 -9.69
C SER A 141 -6.60 20.52 -10.01
N ARG A 142 -6.63 19.26 -10.43
CA ARG A 142 -7.85 18.52 -10.80
C ARG A 142 -8.36 17.62 -9.68
N GLY A 143 -7.54 17.38 -8.66
CA GLY A 143 -7.82 16.41 -7.62
C GLY A 143 -7.36 15.00 -7.95
N GLU A 144 -6.80 14.75 -9.15
CA GLU A 144 -6.20 13.50 -9.67
C GLU A 144 -6.05 13.56 -11.22
N GLY A 145 -5.81 12.41 -11.85
CA GLY A 145 -5.78 12.23 -13.30
C GLY A 145 -7.14 12.11 -14.01
N LEU A 146 -8.14 11.42 -13.43
CA LEU A 146 -9.46 11.23 -14.06
C LEU A 146 -10.59 12.13 -13.52
N GLY A 147 -10.35 12.88 -12.43
CA GLY A 147 -11.29 13.82 -11.82
C GLY A 147 -12.40 13.21 -10.93
N LYS A 148 -12.19 12.04 -10.31
CA LYS A 148 -13.16 11.31 -9.46
C LYS A 148 -12.95 11.36 -7.93
N SER A 149 -11.92 12.00 -7.41
CA SER A 149 -11.43 12.05 -6.03
C SER A 149 -11.34 13.50 -5.56
N PRO A 150 -11.45 13.73 -4.24
CA PRO A 150 -11.33 15.07 -3.70
C PRO A 150 -9.90 15.62 -3.78
N LYS A 151 -9.81 16.94 -3.87
CA LYS A 151 -8.58 17.71 -3.70
C LYS A 151 -8.24 17.84 -2.22
N GLY A 152 -6.95 17.92 -1.88
CA GLY A 152 -6.49 18.23 -0.53
C GLY A 152 -5.50 17.22 0.03
N VAL A 153 -5.00 17.51 1.23
CA VAL A 153 -4.08 16.66 1.99
C VAL A 153 -4.83 16.02 3.15
N PHE A 154 -4.78 14.69 3.25
CA PHE A 154 -5.53 13.90 4.20
C PHE A 154 -4.55 13.03 4.98
N GLY A 155 -4.01 13.60 6.06
CA GLY A 155 -3.14 12.88 6.97
C GLY A 155 -3.87 11.75 7.70
N MET A 156 -3.09 10.85 8.28
CA MET A 156 -3.63 9.80 9.13
C MET A 156 -4.25 10.39 10.40
N THR A 157 -5.42 9.88 10.77
CA THR A 157 -6.20 10.26 11.96
C THR A 157 -6.30 9.07 12.92
N VAL A 158 -6.81 9.31 14.14
CA VAL A 158 -7.01 8.24 15.13
C VAL A 158 -8.00 7.17 14.69
N ASP A 159 -8.89 7.47 13.73
CA ASP A 159 -9.87 6.54 13.20
C ASP A 159 -9.29 5.60 12.11
N ASP A 160 -8.03 5.81 11.71
CA ASP A 160 -7.39 5.08 10.61
C ASP A 160 -6.61 3.84 11.07
N TYR A 161 -6.61 3.57 12.37
CA TYR A 161 -6.00 2.39 12.98
C TYR A 161 -6.78 2.03 14.26
N PRO A 162 -6.71 0.78 14.73
CA PRO A 162 -7.33 0.40 16.00
C PRO A 162 -6.77 1.26 17.14
N ASN A 163 -7.66 1.74 18.02
CA ASN A 163 -7.23 2.40 19.24
C ASN A 163 -6.33 1.44 20.03
N GLU A 164 -5.20 1.93 20.52
CA GLU A 164 -4.34 1.20 21.45
C GLU A 164 -5.03 1.14 22.83
N ILE A 165 -6.19 0.48 22.90
CA ILE A 165 -6.66 -0.05 24.17
C ILE A 165 -5.74 -1.25 24.43
N GLU A 166 -5.00 -1.12 25.53
CA GLU A 166 -4.02 -2.07 26.06
C GLU A 166 -4.26 -3.50 25.57
N LYS A 167 -3.21 -4.18 25.10
CA LYS A 167 -3.09 -5.64 25.24
C LYS A 167 -3.06 -5.96 26.73
N GLY A 168 -4.17 -5.75 27.41
CA GLY A 168 -4.43 -6.09 28.79
C GLY A 168 -4.58 -7.60 28.85
N ILE A 169 -3.54 -8.25 29.35
CA ILE A 169 -3.55 -9.37 30.30
C ILE A 169 -4.79 -10.28 30.18
N GLY A 170 -4.55 -11.52 29.71
CA GLY A 170 -5.55 -12.51 29.36
C GLY A 170 -6.76 -12.62 30.29
N GLU A 171 -7.93 -12.77 29.68
CA GLU A 171 -9.13 -13.21 30.37
C GLU A 171 -8.86 -14.57 31.02
N ALA A 172 -8.67 -14.57 32.35
CA ALA A 172 -8.81 -15.77 33.15
C ALA A 172 -10.29 -16.15 33.14
N THR A 173 -10.63 -17.17 32.35
CA THR A 173 -11.93 -17.84 32.46
C THR A 173 -12.01 -18.51 33.83
N ASN A 174 -12.74 -17.90 34.77
CA ASN A 174 -13.22 -18.60 35.95
C ASN A 174 -14.39 -19.49 35.51
N GLU A 175 -14.09 -20.70 35.03
CA GLU A 175 -15.08 -21.77 35.04
C GLU A 175 -15.31 -22.20 36.49
N LEU A 176 -16.50 -21.93 37.00
CA LEU A 176 -16.98 -22.55 38.24
C LEU A 176 -17.41 -23.98 37.92
N PRO A 177 -16.90 -25.00 38.62
CA PRO A 177 -17.35 -26.37 38.41
C PRO A 177 -18.79 -26.53 38.95
N ASN A 178 -19.66 -27.12 38.12
CA ASN A 178 -20.94 -27.67 38.53
C ASN A 178 -20.76 -28.94 39.37
#